data_AF-A0A0V1MFY2-F1
#
_entry.id   AF-A0A0V1MFY2-F1
#
_cell.length_a   1.000
_cell.length_b   1.000
_cell.length_c   1.000
_cell.angle_alpha   90.00
_cell.angle_beta   90.00
_cell.angle_gamma   90.00
#
_symmetry.space_group_name_H-M   'P 1'
#
loop_
_entity.id
_entity.type
_entity.pdbx_description
1 polymer ?
#
loop_
_entity_poly.entity_id
_entity_poly.type
_entity_poly.pdbx_seq_one_letter_code
_entity_poly.pdbx_strand_id
1 'polypeptide(L)'
;MANIRNNIIIIRHGHFCLSVLIRILFGYLAAAMVFCDCFIFALPANSTHIPDTIQCCRSKGVSELCVKKLCNVYKPPDEFEVFEVTNECPQSLADIAQCLADERDHMLCCKLQAKGIDDLTCLHLCNGSPAPNDLSRWEDYKSYVACLSFNIRNMYECFITGYKQNPDPPVDLVVIHAGKRKAEVMWKPPIKMPHLVHQYRVTVRDLAGELQSERVVVENLLKIEHLHPNTDYVVSVVAEGTNSASVSLPSNILRITTDGLAPEVHVYKEETAAIEGTTQTLVCKINIHGKRLGKPLVTWFRRWNSADRFEPIPLQGAHDAHRFQTDTFLSAEGPFGISYVSTLTIANIRSTDNAQYKCLAWTAHGEGFAEMRLRASHTVHIPDSPPNVTECCLRENVEEKCLSTCHGRTVNLDLNSLFAFEYQMQHCAMELPKMLRCGLGNSNHGACCLKHRVPDHCLSLCDGQLHMLSTFEMYSSCMSYFGSVMDCYMESKASVPSPPDGLKLISSNPTSSAIVQWNEVTGAKLYIVYYRQDHLRWDKITSTTNVIALNRLNYQSHYEVIVLAANVAGHSDASRSLFFDTYAEK
;
A
#
# COMPACT_ATOMS: atom_id res chain seq x y z
N MET A 1 -77.81 -10.62 12.41
CA MET A 1 -77.79 -10.42 13.88
C MET A 1 -77.24 -9.00 14.10
N ALA A 2 -78.04 -7.92 14.18
CA ALA A 2 -78.95 -7.48 15.27
C ALA A 2 -78.26 -7.58 16.66
N ASN A 3 -78.24 -6.59 17.57
CA ASN A 3 -78.85 -5.25 17.70
C ASN A 3 -78.13 -4.54 18.88
N ILE A 4 -77.62 -3.30 18.75
CA ILE A 4 -78.12 -2.01 19.32
C ILE A 4 -78.33 -1.91 20.86
N ARG A 5 -77.71 -0.87 21.49
CA ARG A 5 -78.29 0.23 22.36
C ARG A 5 -77.25 0.69 23.42
N ASN A 6 -77.00 1.97 23.72
CA ASN A 6 -77.81 3.21 23.62
C ASN A 6 -76.92 4.48 23.57
N ASN A 7 -77.46 5.52 22.90
CA ASN A 7 -77.07 6.94 22.98
C ASN A 7 -77.80 7.66 24.14
N ILE A 8 -77.22 8.72 24.72
CA ILE A 8 -77.92 9.97 25.09
C ILE A 8 -76.99 11.18 24.86
N ILE A 9 -77.54 12.20 24.20
CA ILE A 9 -77.00 13.54 23.90
C ILE A 9 -77.60 14.54 24.90
N ILE A 10 -76.83 15.48 25.46
CA ILE A 10 -77.30 16.84 25.82
C ILE A 10 -76.18 17.87 25.57
N ILE A 11 -76.56 18.95 24.89
CA ILE A 11 -75.79 20.16 24.52
C ILE A 11 -76.02 21.25 25.59
N ARG A 12 -75.00 22.04 25.98
CA ARG A 12 -75.04 23.53 26.04
C ARG A 12 -73.81 24.21 26.67
N HIS A 13 -73.30 25.18 25.91
CA HIS A 13 -72.69 26.48 26.25
C HIS A 13 -72.06 26.77 27.63
N GLY A 14 -70.82 27.27 27.57
CA GLY A 14 -70.55 28.69 27.87
C GLY A 14 -70.00 29.03 29.26
N HIS A 15 -68.78 29.59 29.25
CA HIS A 15 -68.23 30.64 30.13
C HIS A 15 -68.60 30.67 31.63
N PHE A 16 -67.62 30.57 32.53
CA PHE A 16 -67.03 31.72 33.24
C PHE A 16 -66.02 31.28 34.32
N CYS A 17 -64.99 32.11 34.49
CA CYS A 17 -64.06 32.18 35.62
C CYS A 17 -64.79 32.20 36.97
N LEU A 18 -64.15 31.73 38.06
CA LEU A 18 -63.43 32.58 39.03
C LEU A 18 -63.13 31.79 40.34
N SER A 19 -61.99 32.12 40.96
CA SER A 19 -61.82 32.28 42.42
C SER A 19 -61.79 31.02 43.31
N VAL A 20 -60.61 30.54 43.74
CA VAL A 20 -59.84 30.91 44.98
C VAL A 20 -60.01 29.88 46.11
N LEU A 21 -58.87 29.27 46.46
CA LEU A 21 -58.38 28.81 47.77
C LEU A 21 -59.36 28.28 48.84
N ILE A 22 -59.10 27.06 49.37
CA ILE A 22 -58.50 26.85 50.71
C ILE A 22 -58.21 25.35 50.98
N ARG A 23 -56.93 25.11 51.31
CA ARG A 23 -56.24 24.07 52.10
C ARG A 23 -57.09 23.02 52.85
N ILE A 24 -56.57 21.78 52.89
CA ILE A 24 -56.05 21.12 54.11
C ILE A 24 -54.93 20.13 53.74
N LEU A 25 -53.80 20.28 54.43
CA LEU A 25 -52.51 19.60 54.32
C LEU A 25 -52.39 18.46 55.36
N PHE A 26 -51.29 17.71 55.21
CA PHE A 26 -50.67 16.68 56.08
C PHE A 26 -50.92 15.24 55.61
N GLY A 27 -49.92 14.46 55.20
CA GLY A 27 -48.48 14.69 55.15
C GLY A 27 -47.74 13.47 54.59
N TYR A 28 -46.41 13.61 54.57
CA TYR A 28 -45.36 12.63 54.30
C TYR A 28 -44.58 12.77 52.97
N LEU A 29 -43.33 13.26 53.14
CA LEU A 29 -42.08 13.06 52.37
C LEU A 29 -41.96 13.89 51.08
N ALA A 30 -41.25 15.04 50.98
CA ALA A 30 -39.85 15.39 51.31
C ALA A 30 -38.85 14.31 50.80
N ALA A 31 -37.91 14.54 49.88
CA ALA A 31 -37.18 15.76 49.55
C ALA A 31 -36.59 15.69 48.12
N ALA A 32 -36.65 16.83 47.40
CA ALA A 32 -35.74 17.31 46.34
C ALA A 32 -36.50 18.22 45.34
N MET A 33 -37.04 19.34 45.81
CA MET A 33 -37.29 20.52 44.98
C MET A 33 -36.29 21.59 45.42
N VAL A 34 -35.28 21.81 44.59
CA VAL A 34 -34.40 22.98 44.66
C VAL A 34 -34.88 23.91 43.55
N PHE A 35 -35.42 25.07 43.95
CA PHE A 35 -35.58 26.32 43.20
C PHE A 35 -35.84 26.19 41.69
N CYS A 36 -37.12 26.13 41.32
CA CYS A 36 -37.56 26.62 40.02
C CYS A 36 -37.80 28.14 40.17
N ASP A 37 -36.71 28.90 40.22
CA ASP A 37 -36.77 30.33 39.94
C ASP A 37 -37.09 30.46 38.46
N CYS A 38 -38.28 30.96 38.14
CA CYS A 38 -38.57 31.59 36.86
C CYS A 38 -37.67 32.83 36.74
N PHE A 39 -36.40 32.62 36.42
CA PHE A 39 -35.67 33.58 35.62
C PHE A 39 -36.35 33.59 34.27
N ILE A 40 -37.14 34.64 34.05
CA ILE A 40 -37.33 35.19 32.71
C ILE A 40 -35.91 35.35 32.17
N PHE A 41 -35.46 34.39 31.36
CA PHE A 41 -34.38 34.65 30.44
C PHE A 41 -34.94 35.71 29.50
N ALA A 42 -34.69 36.97 29.85
CA ALA A 42 -34.53 37.98 28.82
C ALA A 42 -33.50 37.37 27.88
N LEU A 43 -33.96 36.98 26.68
CA LEU A 43 -33.07 36.73 25.55
C LEU A 43 -32.07 37.89 25.57
N PRO A 44 -30.76 37.66 25.71
CA PRO A 44 -29.84 38.76 25.61
C PRO A 44 -30.10 39.38 24.24
N ALA A 45 -30.42 40.68 24.26
CA ALA A 45 -30.53 41.48 23.06
C ALA A 45 -29.36 41.12 22.14
N ASN A 46 -29.66 40.91 20.86
CA ASN A 46 -28.75 40.62 19.78
C ASN A 46 -27.46 41.45 19.92
N SER A 47 -26.48 40.93 20.65
CA SER A 47 -25.25 41.64 20.96
C SER A 47 -24.34 41.35 19.80
N THR A 48 -24.25 42.30 18.88
CA THR A 48 -23.22 42.31 17.84
C THR A 48 -21.88 42.42 18.57
N HIS A 49 -21.24 41.28 18.85
CA HIS A 49 -19.96 41.23 19.52
C HIS A 49 -18.88 41.63 18.51
N ILE A 50 -18.56 42.92 18.48
CA ILE A 50 -17.38 43.42 17.75
C ILE A 50 -16.15 43.17 18.64
N PRO A 51 -15.09 42.51 18.13
CA PRO A 51 -13.88 42.27 18.88
C PRO A 51 -13.15 43.57 19.24
N ASP A 52 -12.50 43.58 20.41
CA ASP A 52 -11.52 44.62 20.76
C ASP A 52 -10.19 44.35 20.04
N THR A 53 -10.15 44.72 18.77
CA THR A 53 -8.99 44.53 17.88
C THR A 53 -7.78 45.34 18.35
N ILE A 54 -7.99 46.46 19.04
CA ILE A 54 -6.93 47.30 19.61
C ILE A 54 -6.25 46.57 20.77
N GLN A 55 -7.04 46.02 21.70
CA GLN A 55 -6.50 45.24 22.81
C GLN A 55 -5.79 43.98 22.32
N CYS A 56 -6.35 43.29 21.32
CA CYS A 56 -5.69 42.13 20.69
C CYS A 56 -4.30 42.49 20.15
N CYS A 57 -4.18 43.57 19.35
CA CYS A 57 -2.90 43.98 18.80
C CYS A 57 -1.87 44.32 19.89
N ARG A 58 -2.29 45.04 20.94
CA ARG A 58 -1.40 45.34 22.09
C ARG A 58 -0.91 44.06 22.78
N SER A 59 -1.78 43.07 22.93
CA SER A 59 -1.42 41.78 23.55
C SER A 59 -0.40 40.99 22.71
N LYS A 60 -0.39 41.18 21.39
CA LYS A 60 0.59 40.62 20.46
C LYS A 60 1.88 41.44 20.31
N GLY A 61 2.03 42.51 21.09
CA GLY A 61 3.24 43.33 21.07
C GLY A 61 3.38 44.24 19.84
N VAL A 62 2.28 44.52 19.14
CA VAL A 62 2.26 45.47 18.02
C VAL A 62 2.60 46.87 18.55
N SER A 63 3.45 47.61 17.84
CA SER A 63 3.87 48.96 18.26
C SER A 63 2.68 49.92 18.35
N GLU A 64 2.70 50.88 19.28
CA GLU A 64 1.59 51.84 19.46
C GLU A 64 1.27 52.65 18.19
N LEU A 65 2.28 52.90 17.35
CA LEU A 65 2.11 53.52 16.04
C LEU A 65 1.21 52.67 15.14
N CYS A 66 1.54 51.38 14.99
CA CYS A 66 0.79 50.43 14.20
C CYS A 66 -0.59 50.11 14.80
N VAL A 67 -0.71 50.05 16.13
CA VAL A 67 -1.99 49.91 16.84
C VAL A 67 -2.93 51.07 16.48
N LYS A 68 -2.42 52.31 16.52
CA LYS A 68 -3.22 53.50 16.23
C LYS A 68 -3.67 53.58 14.77
N LYS A 69 -2.82 53.13 13.83
CA LYS A 69 -3.03 53.25 12.39
C LYS A 69 -3.82 52.09 11.77
N LEU A 70 -3.69 50.87 12.29
CA LEU A 70 -4.24 49.67 11.65
C LEU A 70 -5.16 48.82 12.53
N CYS A 71 -5.05 48.88 13.86
CA CYS A 71 -5.81 47.96 14.71
C CYS A 71 -7.23 48.45 15.03
N ASN A 72 -7.63 49.64 14.60
CA ASN A 72 -9.00 50.11 14.77
C ASN A 72 -9.83 49.80 13.52
N VAL A 73 -10.68 48.78 13.59
CA VAL A 73 -11.51 48.34 12.46
C VAL A 73 -12.44 49.45 11.90
N TYR A 74 -12.79 50.45 12.71
CA TYR A 74 -13.64 51.57 12.26
C TYR A 74 -12.86 52.73 11.64
N LYS A 75 -11.53 52.67 11.68
CA LYS A 75 -10.63 53.67 11.11
C LYS A 75 -9.61 52.97 10.20
N PRO A 76 -10.04 52.42 9.06
CA PRO A 76 -9.11 51.90 8.07
C PRO A 76 -8.17 53.02 7.60
N PRO A 77 -6.90 52.71 7.31
CA PRO A 77 -6.00 53.68 6.71
C PRO A 77 -6.52 54.11 5.32
N ASP A 78 -6.27 55.36 4.97
CA ASP A 78 -6.56 55.86 3.62
C ASP A 78 -5.49 55.42 2.60
N GLU A 79 -5.74 55.67 1.32
CA GLU A 79 -4.86 55.27 0.22
C GLU A 79 -3.43 55.85 0.32
N PHE A 80 -3.26 57.01 0.97
CA PHE A 80 -1.98 57.68 1.16
C PHE A 80 -1.23 57.14 2.39
N GLU A 81 -1.96 56.68 3.41
CA GLU A 81 -1.40 56.05 4.60
C GLU A 81 -0.89 54.61 4.35
N VAL A 82 -1.32 53.95 3.27
CA VAL A 82 -0.88 52.57 2.93
C VAL A 82 0.64 52.46 2.79
N PHE A 83 1.31 53.46 2.21
CA PHE A 83 2.76 53.44 2.08
C PHE A 83 3.48 53.60 3.43
N GLU A 84 2.95 54.46 4.31
CA GLU A 84 3.47 54.68 5.66
C GLU A 84 3.36 53.38 6.48
N VAL A 85 2.18 52.76 6.51
CA VAL A 85 1.93 51.57 7.34
C VAL A 85 2.64 50.31 6.81
N THR A 86 2.82 50.17 5.49
CA THR A 86 3.56 49.02 4.93
C THR A 86 5.06 49.11 5.19
N ASN A 87 5.60 50.33 5.28
CA ASN A 87 7.00 50.57 5.61
C ASN A 87 7.28 50.51 7.13
N GLU A 88 6.37 51.03 7.97
CA GLU A 88 6.57 51.13 9.42
C GLU A 88 6.06 49.91 10.19
N CYS A 89 5.10 49.16 9.66
CA CYS A 89 4.49 47.99 10.31
C CYS A 89 4.71 46.62 9.63
N PRO A 90 5.73 46.38 8.78
CA PRO A 90 5.78 45.21 7.91
C PRO A 90 5.78 43.88 8.68
N GLN A 91 6.48 43.83 9.82
CA GLN A 91 6.60 42.63 10.66
C GLN A 91 5.34 42.34 11.50
N SER A 92 4.47 43.32 11.68
CA SER A 92 3.26 43.18 12.49
C SER A 92 1.99 42.98 11.65
N LEU A 93 2.06 43.06 10.32
CA LEU A 93 0.87 42.95 9.46
C LEU A 93 0.11 41.63 9.67
N ALA A 94 0.80 40.51 9.83
CA ALA A 94 0.17 39.22 10.09
C ALA A 94 -0.54 39.20 11.46
N ASP A 95 0.10 39.71 12.51
CA ASP A 95 -0.49 39.78 13.85
C ASP A 95 -1.70 40.71 13.91
N ILE A 96 -1.63 41.86 13.24
CA ILE A 96 -2.74 42.80 13.10
C ILE A 96 -3.89 42.14 12.34
N ALA A 97 -3.60 41.46 11.23
CA ALA A 97 -4.59 40.77 10.43
C ALA A 97 -5.26 39.62 11.21
N GLN A 98 -4.54 38.87 12.03
CA GLN A 98 -5.13 37.87 12.92
C GLN A 98 -6.11 38.50 13.92
N CYS A 99 -5.75 39.65 14.50
CA CYS A 99 -6.65 40.39 15.38
C CYS A 99 -7.89 40.95 14.66
N LEU A 100 -7.72 41.47 13.45
CA LEU A 100 -8.83 41.98 12.64
C LEU A 100 -9.73 40.85 12.12
N ALA A 101 -9.18 39.70 11.76
CA ALA A 101 -9.96 38.54 11.34
C ALA A 101 -10.77 37.97 12.52
N ASP A 102 -10.23 38.00 13.75
CA ASP A 102 -10.84 37.48 14.99
C ASP A 102 -11.38 36.07 14.79
N GLU A 103 -10.51 35.17 14.31
CA GLU A 103 -10.79 33.74 14.06
C GLU A 103 -11.86 33.45 12.98
N ARG A 104 -12.28 34.45 12.20
CA ARG A 104 -13.25 34.29 11.10
C ARG A 104 -12.55 34.33 9.74
N ASP A 105 -13.13 33.65 8.75
CA ASP A 105 -12.62 33.68 7.37
C ASP A 105 -13.41 34.71 6.54
N HIS A 106 -12.77 35.83 6.21
CA HIS A 106 -13.38 36.88 5.38
C HIS A 106 -12.93 36.82 3.91
N MET A 107 -12.21 35.75 3.51
CA MET A 107 -11.59 35.63 2.20
C MET A 107 -12.59 35.73 1.06
N LEU A 108 -13.77 35.10 1.17
CA LEU A 108 -14.77 35.14 0.10
C LEU A 108 -15.32 36.56 -0.09
N CYS A 109 -15.60 37.28 1.00
CA CYS A 109 -16.02 38.68 0.94
C CYS A 109 -14.94 39.54 0.27
N CYS A 110 -13.69 39.42 0.72
CA CYS A 110 -12.59 40.18 0.18
C CYS A 110 -12.36 39.92 -1.31
N LYS A 111 -12.44 38.66 -1.76
CA LYS A 111 -12.34 38.30 -3.19
C LYS A 111 -13.46 38.90 -4.02
N LEU A 112 -14.70 38.88 -3.52
CA LEU A 112 -15.86 39.43 -4.22
C LEU A 112 -15.85 40.96 -4.30
N GLN A 113 -15.26 41.62 -3.31
CA GLN A 113 -15.15 43.08 -3.27
C GLN A 113 -13.80 43.60 -3.78
N ALA A 114 -12.91 42.72 -4.24
CA ALA A 114 -11.58 43.13 -4.67
C ALA A 114 -11.63 44.05 -5.90
N LYS A 115 -10.73 45.04 -5.91
CA LYS A 115 -10.48 45.97 -7.01
C LYS A 115 -9.05 45.75 -7.53
N GLY A 116 -8.87 45.90 -8.85
CA GLY A 116 -7.61 45.60 -9.55
C GLY A 116 -7.63 44.18 -10.16
N ILE A 117 -6.94 43.99 -11.29
CA ILE A 117 -7.14 42.81 -12.15
C ILE A 117 -6.05 41.74 -11.98
N ASP A 118 -4.83 42.09 -11.52
CA ASP A 118 -3.69 41.20 -11.75
C ASP A 118 -2.93 40.70 -10.51
N ASP A 119 -3.07 41.28 -9.31
CA ASP A 119 -2.36 40.81 -8.11
C ASP A 119 -3.15 41.03 -6.81
N LEU A 120 -3.80 39.96 -6.32
CA LEU A 120 -4.58 39.93 -5.07
C LEU A 120 -3.75 39.37 -3.89
N THR A 121 -2.44 39.58 -3.93
CA THR A 121 -1.46 38.96 -3.01
C THR A 121 -1.64 39.36 -1.55
N CYS A 122 -2.31 40.49 -1.26
CA CYS A 122 -2.60 40.97 0.10
C CYS A 122 -3.85 40.36 0.75
N LEU A 123 -4.71 39.67 -0.03
CA LEU A 123 -5.99 39.17 0.50
C LEU A 123 -5.84 38.08 1.58
N HIS A 124 -4.66 37.46 1.72
CA HIS A 124 -4.35 36.55 2.83
C HIS A 124 -4.56 37.19 4.21
N LEU A 125 -4.50 38.53 4.32
CA LEU A 125 -4.81 39.24 5.56
C LEU A 125 -6.29 39.11 5.97
N CYS A 126 -7.20 38.85 5.01
CA CYS A 126 -8.63 38.71 5.28
C CYS A 126 -8.99 37.50 6.14
N ASN A 127 -8.08 36.55 6.32
CA ASN A 127 -8.27 35.43 7.22
C ASN A 127 -7.11 35.31 8.22
N GLY A 128 -6.31 36.37 8.36
CA GLY A 128 -5.17 36.42 9.30
C GLY A 128 -3.99 35.50 8.94
N SER A 129 -3.93 34.99 7.71
CA SER A 129 -2.83 34.12 7.28
C SER A 129 -1.51 34.91 7.12
N PRO A 130 -0.33 34.27 7.24
CA PRO A 130 0.93 34.91 6.89
C PRO A 130 1.02 35.21 5.38
N ALA A 131 1.94 36.11 5.00
CA ALA A 131 2.15 36.46 3.60
C ALA A 131 2.58 35.22 2.78
N PRO A 132 2.01 35.00 1.58
CA PRO A 132 2.32 33.83 0.75
C PRO A 132 3.71 33.90 0.10
N ASN A 133 4.26 35.11 -0.08
CA ASN A 133 5.53 35.37 -0.76
C ASN A 133 6.53 36.08 0.17
N ASP A 134 7.81 35.99 -0.16
CA ASP A 134 8.87 36.75 0.50
C ASP A 134 8.80 38.23 0.11
N LEU A 135 8.31 39.07 1.02
CA LEU A 135 8.17 40.51 0.85
C LEU A 135 9.53 41.26 0.87
N SER A 136 10.66 40.55 0.98
CA SER A 136 12.00 41.15 0.80
C SER A 136 12.30 41.52 -0.65
N ARG A 137 11.59 40.90 -1.61
CA ARG A 137 11.76 41.15 -3.05
C ARG A 137 10.95 42.39 -3.46
N TRP A 138 11.61 43.33 -4.13
CA TRP A 138 11.00 44.61 -4.54
C TRP A 138 9.73 44.44 -5.39
N GLU A 139 9.69 43.50 -6.33
CA GLU A 139 8.51 43.29 -7.17
C GLU A 139 7.33 42.71 -6.37
N ASP A 140 7.59 41.74 -5.49
CA ASP A 140 6.57 41.16 -4.59
C ASP A 140 6.05 42.24 -3.62
N TYR A 141 6.94 43.05 -3.05
CA TYR A 141 6.59 44.20 -2.20
C TYR A 141 5.72 45.23 -2.93
N LYS A 142 6.09 45.59 -4.16
CA LYS A 142 5.36 46.57 -4.97
C LYS A 142 3.93 46.08 -5.30
N SER A 143 3.78 44.84 -5.74
CA SER A 143 2.46 44.24 -5.97
C SER A 143 1.64 44.16 -4.68
N TYR A 144 2.29 43.86 -3.55
CA TYR A 144 1.65 43.81 -2.24
C TYR A 144 1.10 45.17 -1.78
N VAL A 145 1.91 46.23 -1.89
CA VAL A 145 1.50 47.61 -1.58
C VAL A 145 0.37 48.05 -2.51
N ALA A 146 0.47 47.77 -3.82
CA ALA A 146 -0.59 48.09 -4.78
C ALA A 146 -1.91 47.40 -4.42
N CYS A 147 -1.87 46.10 -4.06
CA CYS A 147 -3.05 45.36 -3.60
C CYS A 147 -3.69 46.04 -2.38
N LEU A 148 -2.89 46.41 -1.38
CA LEU A 148 -3.38 47.10 -0.19
C LEU A 148 -4.01 48.46 -0.55
N SER A 149 -3.37 49.26 -1.39
CA SER A 149 -3.89 50.57 -1.81
C SER A 149 -5.29 50.47 -2.42
N PHE A 150 -5.56 49.44 -3.24
CA PHE A 150 -6.87 49.28 -3.87
C PHE A 150 -7.92 48.62 -2.96
N ASN A 151 -7.50 47.80 -1.99
CA ASN A 151 -8.40 46.87 -1.32
C ASN A 151 -8.54 47.09 0.19
N ILE A 152 -7.65 47.83 0.86
CA ILE A 152 -7.61 47.91 2.33
C ILE A 152 -8.94 48.39 2.92
N ARG A 153 -9.62 49.34 2.28
CA ARG A 153 -10.93 49.81 2.73
C ARG A 153 -12.02 48.73 2.62
N ASN A 154 -12.09 48.04 1.48
CA ASN A 154 -13.06 46.96 1.26
C ASN A 154 -12.78 45.78 2.21
N MET A 155 -11.52 45.49 2.52
CA MET A 155 -11.13 44.46 3.50
C MET A 155 -11.67 44.80 4.90
N TYR A 156 -11.58 46.06 5.34
CA TYR A 156 -12.14 46.48 6.64
C TYR A 156 -13.67 46.46 6.64
N GLU A 157 -14.31 46.80 5.53
CA GLU A 157 -15.77 46.63 5.36
C GLU A 157 -16.18 45.15 5.47
N CYS A 158 -15.39 44.24 4.90
CA CYS A 158 -15.55 42.80 5.06
C CYS A 158 -15.39 42.35 6.51
N PHE A 159 -14.40 42.84 7.26
CA PHE A 159 -14.24 42.52 8.68
C PHE A 159 -15.48 42.92 9.50
N ILE A 160 -15.94 44.17 9.34
CA ILE A 160 -17.13 44.68 10.05
C ILE A 160 -18.38 43.87 9.72
N THR A 161 -18.54 43.48 8.44
CA THR A 161 -19.66 42.66 8.00
C THR A 161 -19.57 41.25 8.59
N GLY A 162 -18.39 40.64 8.54
CA GLY A 162 -18.14 39.31 9.07
C GLY A 162 -18.31 39.21 10.58
N TYR A 163 -18.02 40.26 11.36
CA TYR A 163 -18.31 40.27 12.81
C TYR A 163 -19.79 40.09 13.17
N LYS A 164 -20.70 40.30 12.20
CA LYS A 164 -22.14 40.12 12.41
C LYS A 164 -22.68 38.84 11.78
N GLN A 165 -21.92 38.22 10.88
CA GLN A 165 -22.44 37.18 9.98
C GLN A 165 -21.63 35.89 10.04
N ASN A 166 -20.34 35.96 10.32
CA ASN A 166 -19.46 34.81 10.29
C ASN A 166 -19.35 34.21 11.69
N PRO A 167 -19.59 32.90 11.84
CA PRO A 167 -19.38 32.24 13.12
C PRO A 167 -17.89 32.17 13.46
N ASP A 168 -17.58 32.06 14.75
CA ASP A 168 -16.25 31.72 15.23
C ASP A 168 -16.00 30.19 15.04
N PRO A 169 -14.75 29.69 15.15
CA PRO A 169 -14.48 28.26 14.99
C PRO A 169 -15.05 27.41 16.13
N PRO A 170 -15.40 26.14 15.87
CA PRO A 170 -15.76 25.21 16.94
C PRO A 170 -14.54 24.89 17.82
N VAL A 171 -14.82 24.52 19.06
CA VAL A 171 -13.80 24.28 20.10
C VAL A 171 -13.93 22.87 20.69
N ASP A 172 -12.95 22.48 21.51
CA ASP A 172 -12.95 21.21 22.25
C ASP A 172 -13.20 19.98 21.36
N LEU A 173 -12.51 19.91 20.21
CA LEU A 173 -12.53 18.73 19.35
C LEU A 173 -11.96 17.52 20.12
N VAL A 174 -12.71 16.44 20.16
CA VAL A 174 -12.33 15.19 20.83
C VAL A 174 -12.65 13.97 19.98
N VAL A 175 -11.81 12.94 20.11
CA VAL A 175 -12.11 11.61 19.58
C VAL A 175 -12.96 10.87 20.60
N ILE A 176 -14.20 10.51 20.23
CA ILE A 176 -15.04 9.65 21.07
C ILE A 176 -14.52 8.22 21.00
N HIS A 177 -14.30 7.74 19.78
CA HIS A 177 -13.80 6.39 19.53
C HIS A 177 -13.03 6.36 18.21
N ALA A 178 -11.84 5.76 18.21
CA ALA A 178 -11.13 5.38 17.00
C ALA A 178 -11.15 3.86 16.91
N GLY A 179 -11.60 3.34 15.76
CA GLY A 179 -11.53 1.92 15.45
C GLY A 179 -10.62 1.68 14.25
N LYS A 180 -10.69 0.47 13.69
CA LYS A 180 -9.77 0.02 12.64
C LYS A 180 -9.97 0.72 11.28
N ARG A 181 -11.21 1.06 10.94
CA ARG A 181 -11.58 1.68 9.63
C ARG A 181 -12.58 2.81 9.78
N LYS A 182 -12.75 3.28 11.00
CA LYS A 182 -13.73 4.29 11.36
C LYS A 182 -13.24 5.07 12.56
N ALA A 183 -13.67 6.32 12.67
CA ALA A 183 -13.50 7.12 13.86
C ALA A 183 -14.78 7.92 14.10
N GLU A 184 -15.03 8.27 15.35
CA GLU A 184 -16.14 9.12 15.74
C GLU A 184 -15.56 10.31 16.50
N VAL A 185 -15.87 11.50 16.00
CA VAL A 185 -15.36 12.77 16.51
C VAL A 185 -16.51 13.66 16.91
N MET A 186 -16.28 14.45 17.95
CA MET A 186 -17.25 15.41 18.46
C MET A 186 -16.53 16.71 18.81
N TRP A 187 -17.27 17.81 18.71
CA TRP A 187 -16.80 19.14 19.08
C TRP A 187 -17.88 19.89 19.83
N LYS A 188 -17.50 21.01 20.43
CA LYS A 188 -18.45 21.99 20.95
C LYS A 188 -18.66 23.12 19.94
N PRO A 189 -19.87 23.70 19.88
CA PRO A 189 -20.11 24.92 19.13
C PRO A 189 -19.15 26.05 19.57
N PRO A 190 -19.00 27.09 18.74
CA PRO A 190 -18.14 28.23 19.06
C PRO A 190 -18.56 28.92 20.37
N ILE A 191 -17.59 29.41 21.14
CA ILE A 191 -17.86 30.09 22.42
C ILE A 191 -18.56 31.43 22.17
N LYS A 192 -18.10 32.17 21.16
CA LYS A 192 -18.70 33.44 20.74
C LYS A 192 -19.70 33.18 19.62
N MET A 193 -20.85 33.85 19.71
CA MET A 193 -21.91 33.82 18.70
C MET A 193 -22.28 32.42 18.15
N PRO A 194 -22.51 31.39 18.99
CA PRO A 194 -22.85 30.04 18.53
C PRO A 194 -24.13 29.97 17.68
N HIS A 195 -25.04 30.93 17.84
CA HIS A 195 -26.30 31.01 17.12
C HIS A 195 -26.14 31.33 15.62
N LEU A 196 -24.96 31.80 15.18
CA LEU A 196 -24.67 32.05 13.77
C LEU A 196 -24.35 30.76 13.00
N VAL A 197 -24.07 29.66 13.69
CA VAL A 197 -23.73 28.39 13.05
C VAL A 197 -24.99 27.73 12.50
N HIS A 198 -24.97 27.44 11.20
CA HIS A 198 -26.00 26.67 10.52
C HIS A 198 -25.58 25.20 10.34
N GLN A 199 -24.31 24.97 9.99
CA GLN A 199 -23.73 23.65 9.76
C GLN A 199 -22.21 23.69 9.99
N TYR A 200 -21.58 22.53 9.94
CA TYR A 200 -20.14 22.34 10.06
C TYR A 200 -19.59 21.61 8.85
N ARG A 201 -18.49 22.09 8.30
CA ARG A 201 -17.67 21.36 7.32
C ARG A 201 -16.52 20.70 8.05
N VAL A 202 -16.47 19.37 8.00
CA VAL A 202 -15.41 18.55 8.59
C VAL A 202 -14.51 18.04 7.48
N THR A 203 -13.22 18.35 7.60
CA THR A 203 -12.19 17.91 6.65
C THR A 203 -11.26 16.94 7.35
N VAL A 204 -11.04 15.78 6.72
CA VAL A 204 -10.13 14.74 7.19
C VAL A 204 -9.00 14.59 6.17
N ARG A 205 -7.76 14.76 6.64
CA ARG A 205 -6.55 14.57 5.82
C ARG A 205 -5.64 13.55 6.45
N ASP A 206 -4.81 12.90 5.65
CA ASP A 206 -3.70 12.11 6.20
C ASP A 206 -2.54 13.02 6.60
N LEU A 207 -1.49 12.47 7.23
CA LEU A 207 -0.30 13.25 7.60
C LEU A 207 0.51 13.78 6.40
N ALA A 208 0.29 13.26 5.18
CA ALA A 208 0.88 13.81 3.97
C ALA A 208 0.09 15.04 3.45
N GLY A 209 -1.05 15.37 4.07
CA GLY A 209 -1.92 16.49 3.70
C GLY A 209 -2.97 16.13 2.64
N GLU A 210 -3.00 14.88 2.19
CA GLU A 210 -3.93 14.41 1.17
C GLU A 210 -5.36 14.38 1.74
N LEU A 211 -6.32 14.92 0.98
CA LEU A 211 -7.72 14.94 1.39
C LEU A 211 -8.31 13.54 1.32
N GLN A 212 -8.77 13.03 2.45
CA GLN A 212 -9.35 11.68 2.57
C GLN A 212 -10.87 11.75 2.60
N SER A 213 -11.43 12.77 3.27
CA SER A 213 -12.87 12.99 3.32
C SER A 213 -13.20 14.45 3.60
N GLU A 214 -14.28 14.93 3.00
CA GLU A 214 -14.94 16.17 3.38
C GLU A 214 -16.44 15.90 3.53
N ARG A 215 -17.01 16.36 4.65
CA ARG A 215 -18.42 16.17 4.98
C ARG A 215 -19.00 17.45 5.57
N VAL A 216 -20.25 17.74 5.25
CA VAL A 216 -21.01 18.84 5.84
C VAL A 216 -22.11 18.24 6.71
N VAL A 217 -22.20 18.65 7.97
CA VAL A 217 -23.13 18.12 8.97
C VAL A 217 -23.72 19.23 9.83
N VAL A 218 -24.97 19.07 10.28
CA VAL A 218 -25.62 20.03 11.20
C VAL A 218 -25.31 19.70 12.66
N GLU A 219 -25.15 18.42 12.97
CA GLU A 219 -24.80 17.94 14.30
C GLU A 219 -23.33 18.23 14.63
N ASN A 220 -23.01 18.29 15.92
CA ASN A 220 -21.64 18.49 16.43
C ASN A 220 -20.88 17.16 16.62
N LEU A 221 -21.29 16.13 15.90
CA LEU A 221 -20.80 14.76 15.93
C LEU A 221 -20.65 14.27 14.48
N LEU A 222 -19.54 13.62 14.18
CA LEU A 222 -19.36 12.94 12.89
C LEU A 222 -18.72 11.57 13.08
N LYS A 223 -19.37 10.56 12.49
CA LYS A 223 -18.77 9.26 12.25
C LYS A 223 -18.08 9.25 10.89
N ILE A 224 -16.77 9.07 10.91
CA ILE A 224 -15.90 8.97 9.74
C ILE A 224 -15.73 7.48 9.42
N GLU A 225 -16.00 7.08 8.18
CA GLU A 225 -15.89 5.71 7.71
C GLU A 225 -14.83 5.58 6.62
N HIS A 226 -14.50 4.34 6.24
CA HIS A 226 -13.52 4.02 5.19
C HIS A 226 -12.09 4.54 5.45
N LEU A 227 -11.71 4.67 6.73
CA LEU A 227 -10.33 4.96 7.11
C LEU A 227 -9.44 3.73 6.91
N HIS A 228 -8.15 3.97 6.69
CA HIS A 228 -7.13 2.94 6.66
C HIS A 228 -6.71 2.57 8.09
N PRO A 229 -6.53 1.28 8.42
CA PRO A 229 -6.02 0.85 9.72
C PRO A 229 -4.62 1.38 10.02
N ASN A 230 -4.27 1.48 11.31
CA ASN A 230 -2.93 1.86 11.78
C ASN A 230 -2.36 3.10 11.05
N THR A 231 -3.21 4.11 10.85
CA THR A 231 -2.90 5.31 10.07
C THR A 231 -3.28 6.56 10.86
N ASP A 232 -2.43 7.57 10.76
CA ASP A 232 -2.63 8.86 11.42
C ASP A 232 -3.35 9.84 10.48
N TYR A 233 -4.39 10.47 11.02
CA TYR A 233 -5.22 11.45 10.36
C TYR A 233 -5.26 12.75 11.15
N VAL A 234 -5.49 13.84 10.43
CA VAL A 234 -5.78 15.15 11.00
C VAL A 234 -7.20 15.56 10.61
N VAL A 235 -7.96 16.04 11.58
CA VAL A 235 -9.32 16.52 11.41
C VAL A 235 -9.38 17.98 11.80
N SER A 236 -10.00 18.77 10.92
CA SER A 236 -10.31 20.17 11.16
C SER A 236 -11.79 20.40 10.87
N VAL A 237 -12.43 21.20 11.72
CA VAL A 237 -13.85 21.55 11.56
C VAL A 237 -13.98 23.05 11.35
N VAL A 238 -14.76 23.41 10.35
CA VAL A 238 -15.11 24.80 10.01
C VAL A 238 -16.59 24.99 10.29
N ALA A 239 -16.95 26.06 11.01
CA ALA A 239 -18.34 26.44 11.20
C ALA A 239 -18.82 27.30 10.02
N GLU A 240 -20.01 27.00 9.53
CA GLU A 240 -20.64 27.71 8.40
C GLU A 240 -21.99 28.27 8.84
N GLY A 241 -22.23 29.53 8.51
CA GLY A 241 -23.49 30.21 8.74
C GLY A 241 -24.51 29.95 7.63
N THR A 242 -25.57 30.75 7.61
CA THR A 242 -26.69 30.59 6.66
C THR A 242 -26.31 30.90 5.21
N ASN A 243 -25.21 31.62 4.99
CA ASN A 243 -24.66 31.92 3.68
C ASN A 243 -23.34 31.17 3.52
N SER A 244 -23.05 30.65 2.32
CA SER A 244 -21.78 29.96 2.02
C SER A 244 -20.54 30.86 2.16
N ALA A 245 -20.73 32.19 2.21
CA ALA A 245 -19.68 33.16 2.51
C ALA A 245 -19.42 33.37 4.01
N SER A 246 -20.33 32.92 4.88
CA SER A 246 -20.26 33.13 6.31
C SER A 246 -19.55 31.96 6.97
N VAL A 247 -18.22 32.05 7.09
CA VAL A 247 -17.39 30.90 7.45
C VAL A 247 -16.38 31.29 8.54
N SER A 248 -16.13 30.38 9.48
CA SER A 248 -15.06 30.53 10.47
C SER A 248 -13.69 30.16 9.89
N LEU A 249 -12.59 30.49 10.58
CA LEU A 249 -11.35 29.75 10.35
C LEU A 249 -11.51 28.27 10.76
N PRO A 250 -10.62 27.36 10.28
CA PRO A 250 -10.59 25.99 10.78
C PRO A 250 -10.31 25.96 12.29
N SER A 251 -10.94 25.01 12.98
CA SER A 251 -10.64 24.70 14.37
C SER A 251 -9.17 24.32 14.59
N ASN A 252 -8.76 24.18 15.85
CA ASN A 252 -7.53 23.47 16.15
C ASN A 252 -7.56 22.05 15.55
N ILE A 253 -6.40 21.57 15.12
CA ILE A 253 -6.28 20.26 14.48
C ILE A 253 -6.45 19.15 15.53
N LEU A 254 -7.42 18.27 15.30
CA LEU A 254 -7.57 17.02 16.05
C LEU A 254 -6.78 15.91 15.36
N ARG A 255 -5.87 15.25 16.07
CA ARG A 255 -5.15 14.08 15.56
C ARG A 255 -5.90 12.81 15.92
N ILE A 256 -6.04 11.90 14.96
CA ILE A 256 -6.69 10.60 15.13
C ILE A 256 -5.73 9.53 14.65
N THR A 257 -5.54 8.49 15.44
CA THR A 257 -4.84 7.28 15.03
C THR A 257 -5.85 6.14 15.00
N THR A 258 -6.04 5.52 13.84
CA THR A 258 -6.89 4.33 13.73
C THR A 258 -6.21 3.10 14.33
N ASP A 259 -6.99 2.20 14.92
CA ASP A 259 -6.49 0.92 15.39
C ASP A 259 -5.92 0.10 14.22
N GLY A 260 -4.95 -0.76 14.50
CA GLY A 260 -4.40 -1.65 13.49
C GLY A 260 -5.18 -2.95 13.32
N LEU A 261 -4.82 -3.67 12.26
CA LEU A 261 -5.22 -5.05 12.04
C LEU A 261 -4.07 -5.99 12.41
N ALA A 262 -4.43 -7.22 12.78
CA ALA A 262 -3.46 -8.30 12.83
C ALA A 262 -2.79 -8.46 11.44
N PRO A 263 -1.52 -8.87 11.39
CA PRO A 263 -0.80 -9.01 10.13
C PRO A 263 -1.44 -10.10 9.26
N GLU A 264 -1.49 -9.88 7.95
CA GLU A 264 -1.90 -10.89 6.98
C GLU A 264 -0.66 -11.66 6.53
N VAL A 265 -0.64 -12.98 6.78
CA VAL A 265 0.52 -13.82 6.47
C VAL A 265 0.16 -14.81 5.39
N HIS A 266 1.00 -14.92 4.38
CA HIS A 266 0.86 -15.84 3.26
C HIS A 266 2.15 -16.61 3.04
N VAL A 267 2.06 -17.87 2.67
CA VAL A 267 3.24 -18.65 2.24
C VAL A 267 3.54 -18.35 0.79
N TYR A 268 4.82 -18.26 0.41
CA TYR A 268 5.19 -18.11 -1.00
C TYR A 268 4.84 -19.37 -1.80
N LYS A 269 5.00 -20.55 -1.18
CA LYS A 269 4.63 -21.85 -1.76
C LYS A 269 4.07 -22.77 -0.69
N GLU A 270 2.88 -23.31 -0.90
CA GLU A 270 2.20 -24.20 0.05
C GLU A 270 2.94 -25.53 0.24
N GLU A 271 3.59 -26.01 -0.82
CA GLU A 271 4.29 -27.29 -0.81
C GLU A 271 5.65 -27.19 -1.50
N THR A 272 6.69 -27.61 -0.80
CA THR A 272 8.06 -27.65 -1.29
C THR A 272 8.60 -29.06 -1.19
N ALA A 273 9.11 -29.58 -2.31
CA ALA A 273 9.81 -30.86 -2.34
C ALA A 273 11.32 -30.58 -2.18
N ALA A 274 11.98 -31.28 -1.28
CA ALA A 274 13.40 -31.13 -0.99
C ALA A 274 14.14 -32.46 -1.09
N ILE A 275 15.41 -32.39 -1.47
CA ILE A 275 16.28 -33.55 -1.64
C ILE A 275 17.16 -33.66 -0.40
N GLU A 276 17.40 -34.87 0.10
CA GLU A 276 18.31 -35.03 1.23
C GLU A 276 19.71 -34.51 0.92
N GLY A 277 20.34 -33.88 1.90
CA GLY A 277 21.66 -33.27 1.76
C GLY A 277 21.66 -31.86 1.17
N THR A 278 20.57 -31.41 0.54
CA THR A 278 20.51 -30.06 -0.04
C THR A 278 20.10 -29.01 0.98
N THR A 279 20.17 -27.74 0.59
CA THR A 279 19.64 -26.62 1.36
C THR A 279 18.31 -26.21 0.79
N GLN A 280 17.29 -26.05 1.64
CA GLN A 280 15.97 -25.55 1.23
C GLN A 280 15.64 -24.24 1.95
N THR A 281 14.98 -23.33 1.25
CA THR A 281 14.40 -22.13 1.85
C THR A 281 12.87 -22.16 1.79
N LEU A 282 12.25 -21.88 2.92
CA LEU A 282 10.82 -21.68 3.11
C LEU A 282 10.57 -20.18 3.33
N VAL A 283 9.45 -19.66 2.80
CA VAL A 283 9.22 -18.21 2.78
C VAL A 283 7.77 -17.85 3.08
N CYS A 284 7.59 -16.81 3.89
CA CYS A 284 6.32 -16.16 4.16
C CYS A 284 6.37 -14.67 3.85
N LYS A 285 5.28 -14.17 3.29
CA LYS A 285 4.99 -12.76 3.07
C LYS A 285 4.05 -12.27 4.16
N ILE A 286 4.35 -11.12 4.74
CA ILE A 286 3.64 -10.57 5.90
C ILE A 286 3.23 -9.15 5.54
N ASN A 287 1.93 -8.94 5.33
CA ASN A 287 1.36 -7.64 5.01
C ASN A 287 0.80 -7.01 6.28
N ILE A 288 1.25 -5.79 6.60
CA ILE A 288 0.78 -4.99 7.72
C ILE A 288 0.03 -3.79 7.15
N HIS A 289 -1.22 -3.61 7.55
CA HIS A 289 -2.03 -2.47 7.13
C HIS A 289 -1.52 -1.16 7.77
N GLY A 290 -1.62 -0.06 7.01
CA GLY A 290 -1.28 1.29 7.47
C GLY A 290 0.17 1.70 7.25
N LYS A 291 0.45 3.00 7.47
CA LYS A 291 1.75 3.62 7.22
C LYS A 291 2.68 3.67 8.45
N ARG A 292 2.18 3.32 9.64
CA ARG A 292 3.02 3.34 10.85
C ARG A 292 3.97 2.14 10.84
N LEU A 293 5.25 2.44 10.63
CA LEU A 293 6.35 1.48 10.65
C LEU A 293 6.38 0.71 11.97
N GLY A 294 6.27 -0.61 11.87
CA GLY A 294 6.42 -1.54 12.98
C GLY A 294 6.96 -2.85 12.47
N LYS A 295 8.18 -3.23 12.90
CA LYS A 295 8.78 -4.50 12.51
C LYS A 295 8.00 -5.65 13.17
N PRO A 296 7.43 -6.60 12.42
CA PRO A 296 6.76 -7.73 13.02
C PRO A 296 7.78 -8.64 13.72
N LEU A 297 7.37 -9.22 14.85
CA LEU A 297 8.11 -10.32 15.48
C LEU A 297 7.66 -11.62 14.81
N VAL A 298 8.59 -12.32 14.17
CA VAL A 298 8.29 -13.55 13.43
C VAL A 298 8.91 -14.74 14.13
N THR A 299 8.13 -15.82 14.27
CA THR A 299 8.60 -17.09 14.84
C THR A 299 8.19 -18.25 13.93
N TRP A 300 9.14 -19.12 13.65
CA TRP A 300 8.93 -20.33 12.85
C TRP A 300 8.70 -21.54 13.74
N PHE A 301 7.75 -22.37 13.35
CA PHE A 301 7.42 -23.62 14.01
C PHE A 301 7.40 -24.78 13.02
N ARG A 302 7.61 -26.00 13.53
CA ARG A 302 7.44 -27.26 12.79
C ARG A 302 6.49 -28.20 13.53
N ARG A 303 5.79 -29.04 12.78
CA ARG A 303 4.98 -30.15 13.26
C ARG A 303 5.15 -31.35 12.34
N TRP A 304 5.63 -32.46 12.89
CA TRP A 304 5.67 -33.74 12.18
C TRP A 304 4.28 -34.34 12.05
N ASN A 305 4.06 -35.18 11.02
CA ASN A 305 2.77 -35.83 10.81
C ASN A 305 2.33 -36.71 12.01
N SER A 306 3.28 -37.23 12.77
CA SER A 306 3.04 -38.05 13.97
C SER A 306 2.87 -37.23 15.25
N ALA A 307 2.97 -35.91 15.18
CA ALA A 307 2.90 -35.01 16.33
C ALA A 307 1.65 -34.13 16.27
N ASP A 308 1.00 -33.92 17.42
CA ASP A 308 -0.24 -33.15 17.48
C ASP A 308 -0.02 -31.63 17.46
N ARG A 309 1.15 -31.16 17.92
CA ARG A 309 1.44 -29.74 18.15
C ARG A 309 2.61 -29.23 17.31
N PHE A 310 2.56 -27.93 17.04
CA PHE A 310 3.69 -27.18 16.51
C PHE A 310 4.72 -26.89 17.62
N GLU A 311 5.99 -27.02 17.28
CA GLU A 311 7.13 -26.73 18.15
C GLU A 311 8.03 -25.68 17.48
N PRO A 312 8.61 -24.74 18.26
CA PRO A 312 9.48 -23.71 17.70
C PRO A 312 10.74 -24.33 17.07
N ILE A 313 11.22 -23.75 15.97
CA ILE A 313 12.49 -24.15 15.37
C ILE A 313 13.64 -23.79 16.32
N PRO A 314 14.52 -24.74 16.68
CA PRO A 314 15.60 -24.47 17.61
C PRO A 314 16.72 -23.70 16.93
N LEU A 315 16.72 -22.37 17.06
CA LEU A 315 17.73 -21.49 16.46
C LEU A 315 19.03 -21.40 17.28
N GLN A 316 19.01 -21.78 18.56
CA GLN A 316 20.17 -21.78 19.45
C GLN A 316 20.10 -22.94 20.45
N GLY A 317 21.26 -23.38 20.95
CA GLY A 317 21.37 -24.34 22.08
C GLY A 317 21.09 -25.81 21.76
N ALA A 318 20.46 -26.14 20.62
CA ALA A 318 20.31 -27.52 20.16
C ALA A 318 21.48 -27.95 19.25
N HIS A 319 21.81 -29.25 19.26
CA HIS A 319 22.88 -29.82 18.42
C HIS A 319 22.73 -29.44 16.93
N ASP A 320 21.50 -29.44 16.40
CA ASP A 320 21.22 -29.16 15.00
C ASP A 320 20.86 -27.69 14.71
N ALA A 321 20.98 -26.78 15.69
CA ALA A 321 20.55 -25.39 15.52
C ALA A 321 21.29 -24.66 14.38
N HIS A 322 22.56 -25.01 14.15
CA HIS A 322 23.39 -24.45 13.07
C HIS A 322 22.82 -24.70 11.65
N ARG A 323 21.90 -25.67 11.48
CA ARG A 323 21.27 -25.94 10.18
C ARG A 323 20.13 -24.98 9.85
N PHE A 324 19.59 -24.27 10.84
CA PHE A 324 18.42 -23.42 10.68
C PHE A 324 18.82 -21.95 10.76
N GLN A 325 18.45 -21.19 9.74
CA GLN A 325 18.66 -19.75 9.71
C GLN A 325 17.35 -19.05 9.34
N THR A 326 16.99 -18.00 10.08
CA THR A 326 15.81 -17.19 9.78
C THR A 326 16.20 -15.74 9.53
N ASP A 327 15.57 -15.10 8.53
CA ASP A 327 15.66 -13.65 8.34
C ASP A 327 14.24 -13.05 8.27
N THR A 328 14.10 -11.78 8.61
CA THR A 328 12.88 -11.00 8.42
C THR A 328 13.26 -9.57 8.06
N PHE A 329 12.89 -9.17 6.85
CA PHE A 329 13.27 -7.89 6.27
C PHE A 329 12.07 -7.20 5.59
N LEU A 330 12.15 -5.88 5.47
CA LEU A 330 11.19 -5.06 4.76
C LEU A 330 11.32 -5.33 3.25
N SER A 331 10.22 -5.67 2.60
CA SER A 331 10.18 -5.96 1.16
C SER A 331 9.65 -4.77 0.36
N ALA A 332 8.56 -4.14 0.81
CA ALA A 332 7.96 -2.99 0.13
C ALA A 332 7.17 -2.10 1.09
N GLU A 333 7.13 -0.81 0.79
CA GLU A 333 6.26 0.18 1.43
C GLU A 333 5.26 0.69 0.39
N GLY A 334 3.98 0.41 0.61
CA GLY A 334 2.89 0.86 -0.23
C GLY A 334 2.12 2.02 0.41
N PRO A 335 1.24 2.69 -0.36
CA PRO A 335 0.43 3.80 0.16
C PRO A 335 -0.53 3.36 1.29
N PHE A 336 -0.88 2.08 1.38
CA PHE A 336 -1.88 1.56 2.31
C PHE A 336 -1.35 0.51 3.29
N GLY A 337 -0.06 0.17 3.25
CA GLY A 337 0.51 -0.90 4.05
C GLY A 337 1.98 -1.15 3.79
N ILE A 338 2.56 -2.01 4.63
CA ILE A 338 3.97 -2.36 4.64
C ILE A 338 4.08 -3.88 4.49
N SER A 339 4.89 -4.34 3.54
CA SER A 339 5.12 -5.75 3.30
C SER A 339 6.50 -6.16 3.82
N TYR A 340 6.54 -7.21 4.63
CA TYR A 340 7.74 -7.88 5.10
C TYR A 340 7.83 -9.29 4.53
N VAL A 341 9.05 -9.77 4.37
CA VAL A 341 9.33 -11.15 4.01
C VAL A 341 10.10 -11.79 5.15
N SER A 342 9.69 -13.00 5.55
CA SER A 342 10.47 -13.85 6.42
C SER A 342 10.86 -15.15 5.72
N THR A 343 12.11 -15.55 5.92
CA THR A 343 12.67 -16.78 5.37
C THR A 343 13.09 -17.73 6.50
N LEU A 344 12.98 -19.03 6.25
CA LEU A 344 13.59 -20.10 7.02
C LEU A 344 14.42 -20.96 6.07
N THR A 345 15.74 -20.87 6.19
CA THR A 345 16.69 -21.72 5.47
C THR A 345 17.05 -22.92 6.34
N ILE A 346 16.95 -24.11 5.74
CA ILE A 346 17.27 -25.40 6.35
C ILE A 346 18.41 -26.01 5.53
N ALA A 347 19.61 -26.04 6.09
CA ALA A 347 20.78 -26.65 5.47
C ALA A 347 20.83 -28.16 5.71
N ASN A 348 21.38 -28.91 4.75
CA ASN A 348 21.56 -30.36 4.82
C ASN A 348 20.26 -31.08 5.24
N ILE A 349 19.26 -31.04 4.35
CA ILE A 349 17.94 -31.61 4.55
C ILE A 349 18.03 -33.10 4.90
N ARG A 350 17.24 -33.52 5.90
CA ARG A 350 17.11 -34.90 6.36
C ARG A 350 15.66 -35.37 6.23
N SER A 351 15.43 -36.68 6.19
CA SER A 351 14.08 -37.27 6.26
C SER A 351 13.24 -36.77 7.45
N THR A 352 13.88 -36.44 8.58
CA THR A 352 13.23 -35.87 9.77
C THR A 352 12.80 -34.41 9.60
N ASP A 353 13.27 -33.69 8.59
CA ASP A 353 12.85 -32.31 8.33
C ASP A 353 11.52 -32.25 7.56
N ASN A 354 11.05 -33.39 7.04
CA ASN A 354 9.74 -33.52 6.40
C ASN A 354 8.62 -33.29 7.42
N ALA A 355 7.99 -32.14 7.34
CA ALA A 355 7.04 -31.67 8.34
C ALA A 355 6.12 -30.60 7.73
N GLN A 356 5.09 -30.23 8.50
CA GLN A 356 4.39 -28.97 8.31
C GLN A 356 5.14 -27.86 9.05
N TYR A 357 5.30 -26.71 8.41
CA TYR A 357 5.95 -25.53 8.94
C TYR A 357 4.94 -24.41 9.04
N LYS A 358 5.02 -23.65 10.13
CA LYS A 358 4.16 -22.49 10.39
C LYS A 358 5.02 -21.26 10.62
N CYS A 359 4.74 -20.18 9.91
CA CYS A 359 5.30 -18.87 10.18
C CYS A 359 4.24 -18.04 10.90
N LEU A 360 4.56 -17.60 12.12
CA LEU A 360 3.70 -16.80 12.96
C LEU A 360 4.29 -15.40 13.10
N ALA A 361 3.54 -14.38 12.72
CA ALA A 361 3.92 -12.99 12.81
C ALA A 361 3.07 -12.27 13.87
N TRP A 362 3.73 -11.48 14.71
CA TRP A 362 3.13 -10.70 15.78
C TRP A 362 3.37 -9.21 15.56
N THR A 363 2.33 -8.42 15.79
CA THR A 363 2.40 -6.96 15.89
C THR A 363 1.70 -6.51 17.18
N ALA A 364 1.76 -5.21 17.49
CA ALA A 364 0.97 -4.64 18.59
C ALA A 364 -0.56 -4.82 18.42
N HIS A 365 -1.01 -5.16 17.20
CA HIS A 365 -2.42 -5.23 16.81
C HIS A 365 -2.95 -6.66 16.66
N GLY A 366 -2.12 -7.68 16.94
CA GLY A 366 -2.51 -9.09 16.94
C GLY A 366 -1.49 -10.01 16.27
N GLU A 367 -1.90 -11.24 16.05
CA GLU A 367 -1.11 -12.28 15.38
C GLU A 367 -1.74 -12.74 14.07
N GLY A 368 -0.90 -13.12 13.12
CA GLY A 368 -1.30 -13.77 11.88
C GLY A 368 -0.31 -14.87 11.53
N PHE A 369 -0.75 -15.90 10.81
CA PHE A 369 0.12 -17.02 10.46
C PHE A 369 -0.24 -17.66 9.14
N ALA A 370 0.72 -18.37 8.57
CA ALA A 370 0.50 -19.24 7.42
C ALA A 370 1.29 -20.54 7.58
N GLU A 371 0.77 -21.62 6.98
CA GLU A 371 1.33 -22.96 7.06
C GLU A 371 1.74 -23.47 5.67
N MET A 372 2.84 -24.21 5.60
CA MET A 372 3.33 -24.88 4.39
C MET A 372 3.89 -26.25 4.74
N ARG A 373 4.14 -27.07 3.72
CA ARG A 373 4.62 -28.44 3.92
C ARG A 373 5.89 -28.71 3.13
N LEU A 374 6.87 -29.29 3.82
CA LEU A 374 8.09 -29.81 3.22
C LEU A 374 7.96 -31.32 3.03
N ARG A 375 8.16 -31.82 1.79
CA ARG A 375 8.22 -33.26 1.50
C ARG A 375 9.59 -33.65 0.97
N ALA A 376 9.96 -34.90 1.15
CA ALA A 376 11.11 -35.47 0.46
C ALA A 376 10.79 -35.71 -1.02
N SER A 377 11.71 -35.27 -1.87
CA SER A 377 11.70 -35.51 -3.31
C SER A 377 12.55 -36.75 -3.61
N HIS A 378 11.90 -37.80 -4.09
CA HIS A 378 12.58 -39.04 -4.52
C HIS A 378 12.39 -39.33 -6.01
N THR A 379 11.45 -38.65 -6.66
CA THR A 379 11.06 -38.91 -8.05
C THR A 379 11.81 -38.01 -9.01
N VAL A 380 12.43 -38.60 -10.02
CA VAL A 380 12.99 -37.87 -11.17
C VAL A 380 11.86 -37.49 -12.11
N HIS A 381 11.72 -36.21 -12.44
CA HIS A 381 10.74 -35.77 -13.43
C HIS A 381 11.23 -36.10 -14.85
N ILE A 382 10.38 -36.75 -15.65
CA ILE A 382 10.68 -37.15 -17.03
C ILE A 382 9.78 -36.35 -17.97
N PRO A 383 10.30 -35.35 -18.70
CA PRO A 383 9.50 -34.58 -19.65
C PRO A 383 8.89 -35.46 -20.75
N ASP A 384 7.80 -34.99 -21.35
CA ASP A 384 7.11 -35.72 -22.44
C ASP A 384 7.80 -35.59 -23.79
N SER A 385 8.56 -34.52 -23.99
CA SER A 385 9.41 -34.29 -25.13
C SER A 385 10.71 -33.64 -24.67
N PRO A 386 11.77 -33.71 -25.49
CA PRO A 386 12.98 -32.95 -25.24
C PRO A 386 12.68 -31.46 -25.07
N PRO A 387 13.32 -30.76 -24.11
CA PRO A 387 13.19 -29.32 -23.96
C PRO A 387 13.55 -28.59 -25.27
N ASN A 388 12.62 -27.79 -25.77
CA ASN A 388 12.79 -26.95 -26.95
C ASN A 388 12.52 -25.50 -26.57
N VAL A 389 13.59 -24.74 -26.36
CA VAL A 389 13.50 -23.35 -25.90
C VAL A 389 12.89 -22.47 -26.98
N THR A 390 13.23 -22.71 -28.25
CA THR A 390 12.67 -21.97 -29.39
C THR A 390 11.16 -22.13 -29.47
N GLU A 391 10.66 -23.36 -29.41
CA GLU A 391 9.22 -23.64 -29.44
C GLU A 391 8.49 -23.04 -28.24
N CYS A 392 9.11 -23.08 -27.05
CA CYS A 392 8.56 -22.41 -25.88
C CYS A 392 8.46 -20.89 -26.09
N CYS A 393 9.52 -20.22 -26.58
CA CYS A 393 9.48 -18.77 -26.77
C CYS A 393 8.43 -18.34 -27.82
N LEU A 394 8.24 -19.15 -28.87
CA LEU A 394 7.15 -18.94 -29.83
C LEU A 394 5.78 -19.06 -29.15
N ARG A 395 5.60 -20.05 -28.28
CA ARG A 395 4.34 -20.25 -27.52
C ARG A 395 4.07 -19.15 -26.49
N GLU A 396 5.12 -18.66 -25.83
CA GLU A 396 5.04 -17.53 -24.89
C GLU A 396 4.90 -16.18 -25.61
N ASN A 397 4.84 -16.19 -26.95
CA ASN A 397 4.70 -15.00 -27.79
C ASN A 397 5.83 -13.98 -27.51
N VAL A 398 7.07 -14.46 -27.55
CA VAL A 398 8.26 -13.61 -27.50
C VAL A 398 8.37 -12.79 -28.78
N GLU A 399 8.62 -11.48 -28.64
CA GLU A 399 8.74 -10.60 -29.81
C GLU A 399 9.80 -11.09 -30.81
N GLU A 400 9.51 -10.97 -32.11
CA GLU A 400 10.33 -11.56 -33.18
C GLU A 400 11.80 -11.12 -33.12
N LYS A 401 12.05 -9.84 -32.86
CA LYS A 401 13.40 -9.26 -32.69
C LYS A 401 14.18 -9.87 -31.51
N CYS A 402 13.50 -10.53 -30.57
CA CYS A 402 14.06 -11.15 -29.37
C CYS A 402 14.24 -12.67 -29.47
N LEU A 403 13.63 -13.31 -30.48
CA LEU A 403 13.70 -14.77 -30.69
C LEU A 403 15.12 -15.27 -30.95
N SER A 404 16.02 -14.42 -31.43
CA SER A 404 17.46 -14.75 -31.59
C SER A 404 18.10 -15.20 -30.27
N THR A 405 17.57 -14.75 -29.13
CA THR A 405 18.02 -15.15 -27.79
C THR A 405 17.48 -16.52 -27.35
N CYS A 406 16.43 -16.99 -28.02
CA CYS A 406 15.76 -18.28 -27.80
C CYS A 406 16.18 -19.33 -28.84
N HIS A 407 17.47 -19.48 -29.11
CA HIS A 407 17.94 -20.41 -30.14
C HIS A 407 18.32 -21.79 -29.59
N GLY A 408 17.64 -22.83 -30.09
CA GLY A 408 17.98 -24.22 -29.83
C GLY A 408 17.47 -24.75 -28.49
N ARG A 409 18.38 -25.30 -27.68
CA ARG A 409 18.04 -26.07 -26.46
C ARG A 409 18.30 -25.31 -25.15
N THR A 410 18.81 -24.08 -25.24
CA THR A 410 19.16 -23.21 -24.10
C THR A 410 18.81 -21.77 -24.43
N VAL A 411 18.52 -20.93 -23.44
CA VAL A 411 18.51 -19.48 -23.64
C VAL A 411 19.95 -19.02 -23.63
N ASN A 412 20.41 -18.39 -24.71
CA ASN A 412 21.78 -17.89 -24.79
C ASN A 412 21.85 -16.53 -24.09
N LEU A 413 22.08 -16.56 -22.78
CA LEU A 413 22.34 -15.38 -21.96
C LEU A 413 23.84 -15.18 -21.75
N ASP A 414 24.69 -15.44 -22.76
CA ASP A 414 26.15 -15.34 -22.63
C ASP A 414 26.57 -13.93 -22.19
N LEU A 415 26.77 -13.80 -20.87
CA LEU A 415 27.12 -12.58 -20.15
C LEU A 415 28.51 -12.05 -20.53
N ASN A 416 29.31 -12.84 -21.27
CA ASN A 416 30.66 -12.47 -21.67
C ASN A 416 30.72 -11.57 -22.91
N SER A 417 29.60 -11.37 -23.62
CA SER A 417 29.50 -10.42 -24.73
C SER A 417 28.82 -9.12 -24.29
N LEU A 418 29.54 -8.31 -23.51
CA LEU A 418 29.09 -7.03 -22.95
C LEU A 418 28.29 -6.14 -23.93
N PHE A 419 28.63 -6.15 -25.23
CA PHE A 419 27.94 -5.35 -26.27
C PHE A 419 26.60 -5.94 -26.76
N ALA A 420 26.45 -7.27 -26.80
CA ALA A 420 25.18 -7.90 -27.16
C ALA A 420 24.19 -7.84 -25.97
N PHE A 421 24.73 -7.92 -24.75
CA PHE A 421 23.97 -7.80 -23.51
C PHE A 421 23.29 -6.43 -23.38
N GLU A 422 23.99 -5.34 -23.68
CA GLU A 422 23.42 -3.98 -23.63
C GLU A 422 22.29 -3.80 -24.65
N TYR A 423 22.48 -4.26 -25.90
CA TYR A 423 21.46 -4.17 -26.95
C TYR A 423 20.24 -5.06 -26.67
N GLN A 424 20.45 -6.33 -26.26
CA GLN A 424 19.36 -7.26 -25.93
C GLN A 424 18.62 -6.85 -24.66
N MET A 425 19.31 -6.39 -23.60
CA MET A 425 18.65 -5.87 -22.41
C MET A 425 17.85 -4.61 -22.69
N GLN A 426 18.30 -3.74 -23.60
CA GLN A 426 17.53 -2.53 -23.93
C GLN A 426 16.28 -2.82 -24.79
N HIS A 427 16.36 -3.77 -25.73
CA HIS A 427 15.29 -4.01 -26.72
C HIS A 427 14.39 -5.21 -26.40
N CYS A 428 14.84 -6.12 -25.54
CA CYS A 428 14.16 -7.37 -25.17
C CYS A 428 13.95 -7.53 -23.66
N ALA A 429 14.22 -6.47 -22.87
CA ALA A 429 13.99 -6.44 -21.43
C ALA A 429 12.61 -7.00 -21.03
N MET A 430 11.55 -6.51 -21.66
CA MET A 430 10.17 -6.90 -21.33
C MET A 430 9.87 -8.36 -21.68
N GLU A 431 10.66 -8.96 -22.57
CA GLU A 431 10.54 -10.35 -23.00
C GLU A 431 11.38 -11.30 -22.14
N LEU A 432 12.30 -10.76 -21.32
CA LEU A 432 13.22 -11.53 -20.50
C LEU A 432 12.51 -12.51 -19.54
N PRO A 433 11.40 -12.17 -18.85
CA PRO A 433 10.68 -13.14 -18.02
C PRO A 433 10.16 -14.35 -18.81
N LYS A 434 9.63 -14.13 -20.02
CA LYS A 434 9.14 -15.20 -20.91
C LYS A 434 10.29 -16.08 -21.39
N MET A 435 11.40 -15.44 -21.78
CA MET A 435 12.60 -16.14 -22.22
C MET A 435 13.20 -16.99 -21.08
N LEU A 436 13.35 -16.42 -19.89
CA LEU A 436 13.83 -17.13 -18.69
C LEU A 436 12.92 -18.31 -18.35
N ARG A 437 11.59 -18.12 -18.37
CA ARG A 437 10.61 -19.22 -18.22
C ARG A 437 10.88 -20.36 -19.20
N CYS A 438 11.21 -20.05 -20.45
CA CYS A 438 11.53 -21.06 -21.46
C CYS A 438 12.89 -21.73 -21.27
N GLY A 439 13.91 -21.00 -20.79
CA GLY A 439 15.23 -21.55 -20.49
C GLY A 439 15.30 -22.41 -19.24
N LEU A 440 14.38 -22.17 -18.29
CA LEU A 440 14.36 -22.83 -16.98
C LEU A 440 13.40 -24.00 -16.89
N GLY A 441 12.51 -24.15 -17.87
CA GLY A 441 11.37 -25.05 -17.77
C GLY A 441 10.46 -24.64 -16.61
N ASN A 442 10.12 -25.60 -15.74
CA ASN A 442 9.19 -25.40 -14.62
C ASN A 442 9.88 -25.07 -13.29
N SER A 443 11.15 -24.65 -13.31
CA SER A 443 11.94 -24.39 -12.10
C SER A 443 11.54 -23.06 -11.46
N ASN A 444 11.06 -23.09 -10.20
CA ASN A 444 10.70 -21.89 -9.44
C ASN A 444 11.82 -21.55 -8.46
N HIS A 445 12.49 -20.41 -8.66
CA HIS A 445 13.57 -19.91 -7.80
C HIS A 445 13.14 -18.77 -6.87
N GLY A 446 11.84 -18.44 -6.78
CA GLY A 446 11.39 -17.27 -6.02
C GLY A 446 11.72 -17.35 -4.53
N ALA A 447 11.75 -18.54 -3.93
CA ALA A 447 12.20 -18.70 -2.54
C ALA A 447 13.69 -18.33 -2.34
N CYS A 448 14.55 -18.65 -3.32
CA CYS A 448 15.94 -18.22 -3.31
C CYS A 448 16.03 -16.71 -3.52
N CYS A 449 15.35 -16.16 -4.51
CA CYS A 449 15.35 -14.71 -4.76
C CYS A 449 14.88 -13.89 -3.55
N LEU A 450 13.83 -14.35 -2.87
CA LEU A 450 13.37 -13.73 -1.63
C LEU A 450 14.42 -13.79 -0.53
N LYS A 451 15.16 -14.90 -0.40
CA LYS A 451 16.33 -14.97 0.52
C LYS A 451 17.40 -13.93 0.16
N HIS A 452 17.62 -13.68 -1.13
CA HIS A 452 18.52 -12.65 -1.63
C HIS A 452 17.91 -11.24 -1.67
N ARG A 453 16.74 -11.04 -1.05
CA ARG A 453 16.05 -9.74 -0.93
C ARG A 453 15.65 -9.13 -2.28
N VAL A 454 15.44 -9.97 -3.29
CA VAL A 454 14.80 -9.54 -4.55
C VAL A 454 13.36 -9.10 -4.25
N PRO A 455 12.96 -7.87 -4.59
CA PRO A 455 11.62 -7.36 -4.29
C PRO A 455 10.51 -8.19 -4.92
N ASP A 456 9.34 -8.17 -4.29
CA ASP A 456 8.18 -8.95 -4.70
C ASP A 456 7.75 -8.71 -6.16
N HIS A 457 7.79 -7.46 -6.62
CA HIS A 457 7.44 -7.12 -8.00
C HIS A 457 8.45 -7.65 -9.03
N CYS A 458 9.66 -8.00 -8.61
CA CYS A 458 10.72 -8.53 -9.48
C CYS A 458 10.75 -10.07 -9.53
N LEU A 459 9.92 -10.77 -8.74
CA LEU A 459 9.97 -12.24 -8.64
C LEU A 459 9.62 -12.97 -9.93
N SER A 460 8.97 -12.31 -10.89
CA SER A 460 8.75 -12.86 -12.23
C SER A 460 10.05 -13.20 -12.96
N LEU A 461 11.17 -12.55 -12.60
CA LEU A 461 12.52 -12.90 -13.06
C LEU A 461 13.08 -14.16 -12.38
N CYS A 462 12.43 -14.69 -11.36
CA CYS A 462 12.92 -15.81 -10.55
C CYS A 462 12.12 -17.09 -10.74
N ASP A 463 10.80 -16.97 -10.82
CA ASP A 463 9.89 -18.11 -10.93
C ASP A 463 9.26 -18.26 -12.32
N GLY A 464 9.50 -17.30 -13.21
CA GLY A 464 8.91 -17.28 -14.55
C GLY A 464 7.39 -17.15 -14.54
N GLN A 465 6.77 -16.86 -13.39
CA GLN A 465 5.35 -16.55 -13.30
C GLN A 465 5.18 -15.12 -13.81
N LEU A 466 4.50 -14.98 -14.96
CA LEU A 466 4.26 -13.70 -15.61
C LEU A 466 3.26 -12.87 -14.79
N HIS A 467 3.76 -12.21 -13.75
CA HIS A 467 3.11 -11.06 -13.15
C HIS A 467 3.60 -9.81 -13.88
N MET A 468 2.67 -9.01 -14.41
CA MET A 468 2.98 -7.85 -15.27
C MET A 468 3.94 -6.88 -14.57
N LEU A 469 5.19 -6.82 -15.03
CA LEU A 469 5.99 -5.61 -14.96
C LEU A 469 5.41 -4.65 -16.00
N SER A 470 4.49 -3.77 -15.62
CA SER A 470 3.72 -2.96 -16.58
C SER A 470 4.43 -1.69 -17.04
N THR A 471 5.54 -1.28 -16.39
CA THR A 471 6.27 -0.06 -16.73
C THR A 471 7.78 -0.29 -16.83
N PHE A 472 8.43 0.46 -17.72
CA PHE A 472 9.88 0.44 -17.88
C PHE A 472 10.62 0.81 -16.58
N GLU A 473 10.08 1.74 -15.79
CA GLU A 473 10.61 2.14 -14.48
C GLU A 473 10.59 0.99 -13.47
N MET A 474 9.52 0.19 -13.45
CA MET A 474 9.44 -0.96 -12.56
C MET A 474 10.43 -2.04 -12.97
N TYR A 475 10.62 -2.26 -14.28
CA TYR A 475 11.62 -3.19 -14.79
C TYR A 475 13.07 -2.74 -14.50
N SER A 476 13.39 -1.46 -14.73
CA SER A 476 14.75 -0.94 -14.48
C SER A 476 15.15 -1.06 -13.01
N SER A 477 14.18 -0.91 -12.09
CA SER A 477 14.40 -1.16 -10.66
C SER A 477 14.83 -2.60 -10.36
N CYS A 478 14.32 -3.58 -11.12
CA CYS A 478 14.64 -4.99 -10.95
C CYS A 478 16.01 -5.39 -11.47
N MET A 479 16.58 -4.65 -12.44
CA MET A 479 17.90 -4.96 -13.01
C MET A 479 19.03 -4.88 -11.99
N SER A 480 18.89 -4.04 -10.95
CA SER A 480 19.83 -4.00 -9.82
C SER A 480 19.95 -5.34 -9.08
N TYR A 481 18.92 -6.19 -9.15
CA TYR A 481 18.88 -7.52 -8.53
C TYR A 481 19.24 -8.64 -9.50
N PHE A 482 19.55 -8.34 -10.76
CA PHE A 482 19.81 -9.35 -11.79
C PHE A 482 20.94 -10.31 -11.42
N GLY A 483 22.00 -9.83 -10.76
CA GLY A 483 23.07 -10.69 -10.24
C GLY A 483 22.55 -11.72 -9.24
N SER A 484 21.74 -11.29 -8.27
CA SER A 484 21.12 -12.20 -7.28
C SER A 484 20.13 -13.18 -7.91
N VAL A 485 19.40 -12.75 -8.94
CA VAL A 485 18.58 -13.64 -9.76
C VAL A 485 19.47 -14.71 -10.37
N MET A 486 20.56 -14.34 -11.03
CA MET A 486 21.47 -15.30 -11.66
C MET A 486 22.18 -16.22 -10.67
N ASP A 487 22.52 -15.74 -9.47
CA ASP A 487 23.08 -16.60 -8.40
C ASP A 487 22.12 -17.76 -8.09
N CYS A 488 20.83 -17.46 -7.91
CA CYS A 488 19.81 -18.48 -7.67
C CYS A 488 19.67 -19.48 -8.83
N TYR A 489 19.89 -19.03 -10.07
CA TYR A 489 19.85 -19.90 -11.24
C TYR A 489 21.07 -20.83 -11.27
N MET A 490 22.24 -20.28 -10.97
CA MET A 490 23.50 -21.03 -10.96
C MET A 490 23.53 -22.06 -9.83
N GLU A 491 23.02 -21.73 -8.64
CA GLU A 491 22.87 -22.67 -7.52
C GLU A 491 21.97 -23.87 -7.89
N SER A 492 20.86 -23.60 -8.59
CA SER A 492 19.95 -24.64 -9.06
C SER A 492 20.59 -25.51 -10.15
N LYS A 493 21.23 -24.90 -11.16
CA LYS A 493 21.94 -25.60 -12.24
C LYS A 493 23.08 -26.47 -11.71
N ALA A 494 23.81 -26.03 -10.68
CA ALA A 494 24.87 -26.82 -10.04
C ALA A 494 24.36 -28.12 -9.39
N SER A 495 23.07 -28.19 -9.06
CA SER A 495 22.44 -29.38 -8.46
C SER A 495 21.95 -30.41 -9.50
N VAL A 496 21.98 -30.05 -10.79
CA VAL A 496 21.54 -30.88 -11.90
C VAL A 496 22.74 -31.50 -12.62
N PRO A 497 22.66 -32.74 -13.16
CA PRO A 497 23.80 -33.38 -13.83
C PRO A 497 24.22 -32.62 -15.10
N SER A 498 25.47 -32.81 -15.53
CA SER A 498 25.95 -32.26 -16.81
C SER A 498 25.33 -33.01 -18.00
N PRO A 499 25.26 -32.39 -19.19
CA PRO A 499 24.80 -33.08 -20.40
C PRO A 499 25.68 -34.31 -20.70
N PRO A 500 25.08 -35.46 -21.06
CA PRO A 500 25.84 -36.61 -21.53
C PRO A 500 26.65 -36.27 -22.78
N ASP A 501 27.92 -36.68 -22.81
CA ASP A 501 28.79 -36.59 -23.97
C ASP A 501 29.16 -37.98 -24.51
N GLY A 502 29.87 -38.01 -25.65
CA GLY A 502 30.30 -39.27 -26.25
C GLY A 502 29.17 -40.17 -26.76
N LEU A 503 27.96 -39.63 -26.99
CA LEU A 503 26.84 -40.41 -27.55
C LEU A 503 27.23 -40.97 -28.92
N LYS A 504 27.19 -42.29 -29.04
CA LYS A 504 27.59 -43.04 -30.24
C LYS A 504 26.71 -44.26 -30.47
N LEU A 505 26.62 -44.67 -31.73
CA LEU A 505 26.02 -45.94 -32.14
C LEU A 505 27.06 -47.06 -31.93
N ILE A 506 26.67 -48.11 -31.22
CA ILE A 506 27.50 -49.32 -31.03
C ILE A 506 27.20 -50.34 -32.12
N SER A 507 25.93 -50.56 -32.39
CA SER A 507 25.46 -51.47 -33.44
C SER A 507 24.04 -51.11 -33.84
N SER A 508 23.71 -51.20 -35.12
CA SER A 508 22.33 -51.21 -35.59
C SER A 508 22.04 -52.54 -36.30
N ASN A 509 20.84 -53.08 -36.05
CA ASN A 509 20.26 -54.13 -36.86
C ASN A 509 19.39 -53.45 -37.92
N PRO A 510 19.56 -53.79 -39.21
CA PRO A 510 18.76 -53.23 -40.30
C PRO A 510 17.25 -53.34 -40.08
N THR A 511 16.80 -54.38 -39.38
CA THR A 511 15.37 -54.72 -39.36
C THR A 511 14.57 -54.11 -38.21
N SER A 512 15.16 -53.82 -37.04
CA SER A 512 14.34 -53.41 -35.88
C SER A 512 15.02 -52.85 -34.63
N SER A 513 16.36 -52.76 -34.54
CA SER A 513 17.00 -52.39 -33.27
C SER A 513 18.30 -51.63 -33.42
N ALA A 514 18.64 -50.80 -32.45
CA ALA A 514 19.95 -50.14 -32.35
C ALA A 514 20.42 -50.09 -30.91
N ILE A 515 21.74 -50.22 -30.69
CA ILE A 515 22.36 -50.06 -29.38
C ILE A 515 23.16 -48.76 -29.40
N VAL A 516 22.83 -47.87 -28.47
CA VAL A 516 23.50 -46.57 -28.30
C VAL A 516 24.17 -46.50 -26.94
N GLN A 517 25.32 -45.84 -26.87
CA GLN A 517 26.13 -45.67 -25.66
C GLN A 517 26.61 -44.23 -25.53
N TRP A 518 26.74 -43.75 -24.31
CA TRP A 518 27.32 -42.45 -23.96
C TRP A 518 28.28 -42.60 -22.77
N ASN A 519 28.95 -41.52 -22.39
CA ASN A 519 29.79 -41.51 -21.18
C ASN A 519 28.93 -41.38 -19.92
N GLU A 520 29.33 -42.05 -18.84
CA GLU A 520 28.66 -41.93 -17.55
C GLU A 520 28.79 -40.50 -16.99
N VAL A 521 27.74 -40.03 -16.31
CA VAL A 521 27.61 -38.65 -15.83
C VAL A 521 27.44 -38.70 -14.32
N THR A 522 28.39 -38.10 -13.61
CA THR A 522 28.36 -37.99 -12.15
C THR A 522 27.08 -37.28 -11.68
N GLY A 523 26.42 -37.86 -10.68
CA GLY A 523 25.21 -37.28 -10.08
C GLY A 523 23.90 -37.59 -10.83
N ALA A 524 23.96 -38.27 -11.98
CA ALA A 524 22.77 -38.78 -12.67
C ALA A 524 22.18 -39.97 -11.90
N LYS A 525 20.86 -39.95 -11.66
CA LYS A 525 20.12 -41.12 -11.16
C LYS A 525 19.59 -42.00 -12.30
N LEU A 526 19.27 -41.38 -13.43
CA LEU A 526 18.86 -42.05 -14.66
C LEU A 526 19.19 -41.18 -15.88
N TYR A 527 19.07 -41.77 -17.05
CA TYR A 527 19.14 -41.13 -18.35
C TYR A 527 17.78 -41.20 -19.04
N ILE A 528 17.39 -40.11 -19.68
CA ILE A 528 16.20 -40.02 -20.52
C ILE A 528 16.66 -40.02 -21.96
N VAL A 529 16.34 -41.07 -22.70
CA VAL A 529 16.72 -41.25 -24.10
C VAL A 529 15.49 -40.95 -24.95
N TYR A 530 15.59 -39.88 -25.74
CA TYR A 530 14.58 -39.55 -26.73
C TYR A 530 15.06 -39.97 -28.11
N TYR A 531 14.17 -40.57 -28.88
CA TYR A 531 14.45 -40.96 -30.25
C TYR A 531 13.23 -40.71 -31.13
N ARG A 532 13.45 -40.41 -32.41
CA ARG A 532 12.38 -40.23 -33.40
C ARG A 532 12.83 -40.65 -34.79
N GLN A 533 11.88 -41.08 -35.60
CA GLN A 533 12.06 -41.27 -37.04
C GLN A 533 11.75 -39.95 -37.75
N ASP A 534 12.60 -39.47 -38.66
CA ASP A 534 12.34 -38.38 -39.63
C ASP A 534 11.36 -37.28 -39.18
N HIS A 535 11.79 -36.40 -38.27
CA HIS A 535 11.01 -35.28 -37.72
C HIS A 535 9.63 -35.62 -37.13
N LEU A 536 9.29 -36.91 -36.97
CA LEU A 536 8.08 -37.35 -36.28
C LEU A 536 8.17 -37.03 -34.78
N ARG A 537 7.12 -37.41 -34.05
CA ARG A 537 7.04 -37.26 -32.59
C ARG A 537 8.17 -38.03 -31.91
N TRP A 538 8.71 -37.45 -30.85
CA TRP A 538 9.67 -38.10 -29.96
C TRP A 538 9.02 -39.25 -29.19
N ASP A 539 9.63 -40.43 -29.30
CA ASP A 539 9.50 -41.51 -28.33
C ASP A 539 10.52 -41.34 -27.20
N LYS A 540 10.26 -41.95 -26.05
CA LYS A 540 11.13 -41.87 -24.88
C LYS A 540 11.29 -43.20 -24.16
N ILE A 541 12.49 -43.45 -23.66
CA ILE A 541 12.83 -44.57 -22.78
C ILE A 541 13.84 -44.12 -21.73
N THR A 542 13.78 -44.70 -20.53
CA THR A 542 14.74 -44.39 -19.45
C THR A 542 15.75 -45.51 -19.25
N SER A 543 16.97 -45.15 -18.90
CA SER A 543 18.05 -46.08 -18.56
C SER A 543 18.73 -45.69 -17.25
N THR A 544 19.10 -46.65 -16.40
CA THR A 544 19.99 -46.38 -15.25
C THR A 544 21.47 -46.58 -15.58
N THR A 545 21.77 -47.10 -16.77
CA THR A 545 23.12 -47.33 -17.29
C THR A 545 23.41 -46.44 -18.48
N ASN A 546 24.68 -46.29 -18.84
CA ASN A 546 25.15 -45.45 -19.95
C ASN A 546 25.05 -46.10 -21.35
N VAL A 547 24.26 -47.16 -21.48
CA VAL A 547 24.01 -47.91 -22.71
C VAL A 547 22.56 -48.38 -22.71
N ILE A 548 21.90 -48.35 -23.88
CA ILE A 548 20.54 -48.90 -24.04
C ILE A 548 20.31 -49.45 -25.45
N ALA A 549 19.46 -50.47 -25.53
CA ALA A 549 18.93 -50.99 -26.78
C ALA A 549 17.57 -50.34 -27.12
N LEU A 550 17.52 -49.66 -28.25
CA LEU A 550 16.30 -49.16 -28.89
C LEU A 550 15.73 -50.30 -29.73
N ASN A 551 14.49 -50.70 -29.44
CA ASN A 551 13.81 -51.82 -30.10
C ASN A 551 12.58 -51.35 -30.86
N ARG A 552 12.09 -52.18 -31.79
CA ARG A 552 10.91 -51.90 -32.63
C ARG A 552 11.09 -50.66 -33.52
N LEU A 553 12.31 -50.47 -34.01
CA LEU A 553 12.61 -49.45 -35.01
C LEU A 553 12.04 -49.90 -36.37
N ASN A 554 11.61 -48.95 -37.18
CA ASN A 554 11.13 -49.21 -38.52
C ASN A 554 12.31 -49.51 -39.45
N TYR A 555 12.09 -50.45 -40.37
CA TYR A 555 13.05 -50.77 -41.43
C TYR A 555 13.27 -49.57 -42.36
N GLN A 556 14.47 -49.42 -42.93
CA GLN A 556 14.78 -48.38 -43.92
C GLN A 556 14.45 -46.94 -43.47
N SER A 557 14.69 -46.64 -42.20
CA SER A 557 14.30 -45.37 -41.58
C SER A 557 15.49 -44.64 -40.97
N HIS A 558 15.45 -43.31 -41.01
CA HIS A 558 16.46 -42.45 -40.40
C HIS A 558 16.01 -42.02 -39.01
N TYR A 559 16.89 -42.21 -38.02
CA TYR A 559 16.62 -41.94 -36.62
C TYR A 559 17.53 -40.86 -36.05
N GLU A 560 16.93 -39.96 -35.29
CA GLU A 560 17.64 -39.02 -34.41
C GLU A 560 17.50 -39.48 -32.96
N VAL A 561 18.61 -39.48 -32.21
CA VAL A 561 18.66 -39.81 -30.78
C VAL A 561 19.35 -38.71 -30.01
N ILE A 562 18.79 -38.39 -28.84
CA ILE A 562 19.43 -37.54 -27.84
C ILE A 562 19.23 -38.12 -26.44
N VAL A 563 20.16 -37.79 -25.54
CA VAL A 563 20.15 -38.28 -24.17
C VAL A 563 20.27 -37.11 -23.20
N LEU A 564 19.46 -37.13 -22.15
CA LEU A 564 19.57 -36.24 -21.00
C LEU A 564 19.99 -37.06 -19.78
N ALA A 565 20.85 -36.50 -18.94
CA ALA A 565 21.11 -37.03 -17.60
C ALA A 565 20.12 -36.38 -16.63
N ALA A 566 19.55 -37.15 -15.70
CA ALA A 566 18.55 -36.62 -14.78
C ALA A 566 18.73 -37.16 -13.36
N ASN A 567 18.41 -36.31 -12.39
CA ASN A 567 18.34 -36.66 -10.98
C ASN A 567 17.07 -36.05 -10.37
N VAL A 568 16.96 -36.09 -9.05
CA VAL A 568 15.78 -35.57 -8.33
C VAL A 568 15.68 -34.04 -8.35
N ALA A 569 16.77 -33.32 -8.67
CA ALA A 569 16.78 -31.87 -8.80
C ALA A 569 16.31 -31.41 -10.19
N GLY A 570 16.54 -32.22 -11.23
CA GLY A 570 16.13 -31.91 -12.59
C GLY A 570 16.88 -32.73 -13.63
N HIS A 571 16.89 -32.25 -14.87
CA HIS A 571 17.60 -32.86 -15.98
C HIS A 571 18.60 -31.89 -16.61
N SER A 572 19.69 -32.45 -17.15
CA SER A 572 20.69 -31.73 -17.92
C SER A 572 20.09 -31.14 -19.22
N ASP A 573 20.87 -30.32 -19.90
CA ASP A 573 20.64 -30.06 -21.32
C ASP A 573 20.87 -31.36 -22.12
N ALA A 574 20.33 -31.45 -23.34
CA ALA A 574 20.45 -32.65 -24.15
C ALA A 574 21.87 -32.82 -24.72
N SER A 575 22.30 -34.07 -24.86
CA SER A 575 23.51 -34.45 -25.61
C SER A 575 23.47 -33.92 -27.05
N ARG A 576 24.62 -33.93 -27.73
CA ARG A 576 24.62 -33.77 -29.20
C ARG A 576 23.74 -34.86 -29.84
N SER A 577 23.03 -34.50 -30.92
CA SER A 577 22.19 -35.45 -31.66
C SER A 577 23.06 -36.50 -32.33
N LEU A 578 22.66 -37.76 -32.17
CA LEU A 578 23.16 -38.90 -32.92
C LEU A 578 22.15 -39.22 -34.01
N PHE A 579 22.62 -39.33 -35.25
CA PHE A 579 21.82 -39.74 -36.39
C PHE A 579 22.30 -41.11 -36.87
N PHE A 580 21.37 -42.02 -37.16
CA PHE A 580 21.69 -43.33 -37.74
C PHE A 580 20.55 -43.87 -38.58
N ASP A 581 20.87 -44.84 -39.43
CA ASP A 581 19.91 -45.51 -40.29
C ASP A 581 19.75 -46.98 -39.94
N THR A 582 18.55 -47.52 -40.18
CA THR A 582 18.24 -48.96 -40.11
C THR A 582 18.34 -49.62 -41.50
N TYR A 583 19.39 -49.31 -42.28
CA TYR A 583 19.64 -49.97 -43.57
C TYR A 583 20.43 -51.26 -43.42
N ALA A 584 20.29 -52.18 -44.38
CA ALA A 584 21.17 -53.32 -44.52
C ALA A 584 22.51 -52.86 -45.12
N GLU A 585 23.63 -53.21 -44.50
CA GLU A 585 24.94 -53.13 -45.16
C GLU A 585 24.88 -53.97 -46.44
N LYS A 586 25.32 -53.38 -47.56
CA LYS A 586 25.42 -54.06 -48.85
C LYS A 586 26.67 -54.92 -48.93
#